data_AF-A0A6L8LXU1-F1
#
_entry.id   AF-A0A6L8LXU1-F1
#
_cell.length_a   1.000
_cell.length_b   1.000
_cell.length_c   1.000
_cell.angle_alpha   90.00
_cell.angle_beta   90.00
_cell.angle_gamma   90.00
#
_symmetry.space_group_name_H-M   'P 1'
#
loop_
_entity.id
_entity.type
_entity.pdbx_description
1 polymer ?
#
loop_
_entity_poly.entity_id
_entity_poly.type
_entity_poly.pdbx_seq_one_letter_code
_entity_poly.pdbx_strand_id
1 'polypeptide(L)'
;MSIWLYVFVSLLGVIICHYLSELYLRKDKVIVFIIYLFVMGQFGSQHYSLTFDKTFIRNWLFLFETDNSAYTDLYRYIALALMIVTVLTIPPSKLTFLSRVLKKKEL
;
A
#
# COMPACT_ATOMS: atom_id res chain seq x y z
N MET A 1 -4.86 11.31 15.21
CA MET A 1 -4.34 11.78 13.91
C MET A 1 -5.32 12.72 13.23
N SER A 2 -4.84 13.79 12.56
CA SER A 2 -5.69 14.67 11.72
C SER A 2 -5.91 14.03 10.34
N ILE A 3 -7.11 14.20 9.77
CA ILE A 3 -7.46 13.61 8.46
C ILE A 3 -6.54 14.11 7.35
N TRP A 4 -6.14 15.37 7.42
CA TRP A 4 -5.21 15.99 6.47
C TRP A 4 -3.82 15.38 6.54
N LEU A 5 -3.35 15.08 7.77
CA LEU A 5 -2.07 14.43 7.96
C LEU A 5 -2.09 13.00 7.40
N TYR A 6 -3.18 12.26 7.64
CA TYR A 6 -3.37 10.95 7.05
C TYR A 6 -3.32 10.99 5.52
N VAL A 7 -4.09 11.89 4.91
CA VAL A 7 -4.11 12.05 3.44
C VAL A 7 -2.71 12.37 2.92
N PHE A 8 -2.02 13.32 3.55
CA PHE A 8 -0.68 13.73 3.12
C PHE A 8 0.33 12.60 3.17
N VAL A 9 0.42 11.90 4.31
CA VAL A 9 1.35 10.77 4.49
C VAL A 9 1.01 9.63 3.53
N SER A 10 -0.29 9.37 3.31
CA SER A 10 -0.74 8.34 2.38
C SER A 10 -0.39 8.66 0.93
N LEU A 11 -0.57 9.90 0.49
CA LEU A 11 -0.20 10.33 -0.86
C LEU A 11 1.31 10.23 -1.08
N LEU A 12 2.12 10.60 -0.09
CA LEU A 12 3.57 10.37 -0.13
C LEU A 12 3.89 8.88 -0.28
N GLY A 13 3.22 8.02 0.49
CA GLY A 13 3.38 6.57 0.38
C GLY A 13 3.06 6.03 -1.01
N VAL A 14 1.95 6.47 -1.59
CA VAL A 14 1.54 6.11 -2.96
C VAL A 14 2.58 6.56 -3.99
N ILE A 15 3.07 7.80 -3.88
CA ILE A 15 4.10 8.33 -4.79
C ILE A 15 5.40 7.52 -4.67
N ILE A 16 5.83 7.19 -3.45
CA ILE A 16 7.02 6.36 -3.21
C ILE A 16 6.82 4.96 -3.80
N CYS A 17 5.65 4.33 -3.57
CA CYS A 17 5.30 3.03 -4.16
C CYS A 17 5.37 3.07 -5.69
N HIS A 18 4.79 4.09 -6.32
CA HIS A 18 4.83 4.27 -7.77
C HIS A 18 6.27 4.44 -8.28
N TYR A 19 7.07 5.29 -7.64
CA TYR A 19 8.46 5.51 -8.02
C TYR A 19 9.32 4.23 -7.89
N LEU A 20 9.17 3.50 -6.78
CA LEU A 20 9.88 2.24 -6.55
C LEU A 20 9.44 1.14 -7.53
N SER A 21 8.14 1.10 -7.86
CA SER A 21 7.58 0.22 -8.88
C SER A 21 8.21 0.45 -10.25
N GLU A 22 8.29 1.71 -10.70
CA GLU A 22 8.98 2.05 -11.95
C GLU A 22 10.48 1.77 -11.89
N LEU A 23 11.13 2.11 -10.77
CA LEU A 23 12.56 1.90 -10.60
C LEU A 23 12.92 0.40 -10.64
N TYR A 24 12.06 -0.45 -10.07
CA TYR A 24 12.18 -1.89 -10.15
C TYR A 24 12.08 -2.36 -11.61
N LEU A 25 11.06 -1.92 -12.36
CA LEU A 25 10.88 -2.29 -13.77
C LEU A 25 12.05 -1.86 -14.67
N ARG A 26 12.71 -0.74 -14.35
CA ARG A 26 13.86 -0.24 -15.14
C ARG A 26 15.18 -0.91 -14.80
N LYS A 27 15.42 -1.24 -13.52
CA LYS A 27 16.72 -1.72 -13.04
C LYS A 27 16.78 -3.22 -12.80
N ASP A 28 15.65 -3.92 -12.75
CA ASP A 28 15.52 -5.36 -12.45
C ASP A 28 16.32 -5.81 -11.20
N LYS A 29 16.48 -4.90 -10.23
CA LYS A 29 17.21 -5.17 -8.99
C LYS A 29 16.26 -5.72 -7.93
N VAL A 30 16.53 -6.93 -7.46
CA VAL A 30 15.77 -7.60 -6.38
C VAL A 30 15.68 -6.73 -5.13
N ILE A 31 16.73 -6.00 -4.77
CA ILE A 31 16.71 -5.11 -3.60
C ILE A 31 15.65 -3.99 -3.74
N VAL A 32 15.42 -3.47 -4.95
CA VAL A 32 14.40 -2.44 -5.19
C VAL A 32 13.00 -3.03 -5.03
N PHE A 33 12.80 -4.28 -5.47
CA PHE A 33 11.56 -5.02 -5.26
C PHE A 33 11.27 -5.28 -3.78
N ILE A 34 12.30 -5.66 -3.01
CA ILE A 34 12.16 -5.88 -1.55
C ILE A 34 11.74 -4.59 -0.85
N ILE A 35 12.39 -3.46 -1.17
CA ILE A 35 12.05 -2.14 -0.62
C ILE A 35 10.62 -1.74 -1.05
N TYR A 36 10.27 -1.95 -2.32
CA TYR A 36 8.92 -1.74 -2.83
C TYR A 36 7.87 -2.53 -2.03
N LEU A 37 8.07 -3.84 -1.85
CA LEU A 37 7.15 -4.70 -1.10
C LEU A 37 7.02 -4.26 0.36
N PHE A 38 8.12 -3.84 0.98
CA PHE A 38 8.09 -3.34 2.35
C PHE A 38 7.25 -2.07 2.46
N VAL A 39 7.48 -1.08 1.59
CA VAL A 39 6.70 0.17 1.57
C VAL A 39 5.24 -0.13 1.27
N MET A 40 4.95 -0.92 0.24
CA MET A 40 3.59 -1.31 -0.14
C MET A 40 2.87 -2.02 1.02
N GLY A 41 3.54 -2.93 1.72
CA GLY A 41 2.97 -3.64 2.87
C GLY A 41 2.66 -2.70 4.04
N GLN A 42 3.53 -1.75 4.34
CA GLN A 42 3.33 -0.78 5.42
C GLN A 42 2.17 0.18 5.14
N PHE A 43 2.12 0.78 3.94
CA PHE A 43 1.01 1.67 3.56
C PHE A 43 -0.29 0.90 3.33
N GLY A 44 -0.21 -0.25 2.65
CA GLY A 44 -1.36 -1.10 2.36
C GLY A 44 -2.03 -1.66 3.61
N SER A 45 -1.25 -2.12 4.60
CA SER A 45 -1.82 -2.62 5.87
C SER A 45 -2.57 -1.54 6.63
N GLN A 46 -2.07 -0.30 6.64
CA GLN A 46 -2.78 0.82 7.25
C GLN A 46 -4.09 1.15 6.53
N HIS A 47 -4.07 1.21 5.19
CA HIS A 47 -5.28 1.45 4.42
C HIS A 47 -6.31 0.33 4.63
N TYR A 48 -5.87 -0.92 4.60
CA TYR A 48 -6.71 -2.09 4.89
C TYR A 48 -7.33 -2.01 6.28
N SER A 49 -6.51 -1.80 7.32
CA SER A 49 -6.95 -1.72 8.71
C SER A 49 -7.96 -0.59 8.91
N LEU A 50 -7.79 0.56 8.25
CA LEU A 50 -8.76 1.65 8.31
C LEU A 50 -10.04 1.38 7.51
N THR A 51 -9.94 0.68 6.40
CA THR A 51 -11.10 0.34 5.56
C THR A 51 -11.97 -0.74 6.20
N PHE A 52 -11.37 -1.80 6.73
CA PHE A 52 -12.07 -3.00 7.17
C PHE A 52 -12.12 -3.15 8.69
N ASP A 53 -10.98 -2.97 9.35
CA ASP A 53 -10.87 -3.17 10.80
C ASP A 53 -11.22 -1.92 11.61
N LYS A 54 -11.41 -0.78 10.93
CA LYS A 54 -11.76 0.52 11.50
C LYS A 54 -10.79 0.99 12.59
N THR A 55 -9.53 0.56 12.49
CA THR A 55 -8.50 0.83 13.50
C THR A 55 -7.23 1.36 12.83
N PHE A 56 -6.50 2.20 13.56
CA PHE A 56 -5.17 2.65 13.16
C PHE A 56 -4.13 1.65 13.67
N ILE A 57 -3.20 1.24 12.81
CA ILE A 57 -2.04 0.48 13.25
C ILE A 57 -1.11 1.45 13.99
N ARG A 58 -0.92 1.18 15.29
CA ARG A 58 -0.27 2.09 16.25
C ARG A 58 1.19 2.44 15.90
N ASN A 59 1.85 1.61 15.10
CA ASN A 59 3.26 1.77 14.71
C ASN A 59 3.45 2.08 13.23
N TRP A 60 2.46 2.67 12.56
CA TRP A 60 2.56 2.95 11.12
C TRP A 60 3.81 3.79 10.80
N LEU A 61 4.79 3.14 10.15
CA LEU A 61 6.13 3.67 9.81
C LEU A 61 6.91 4.28 10.99
N PHE A 62 6.60 3.94 12.23
CA PHE A 62 7.17 4.57 13.43
C PHE A 62 6.96 6.09 13.52
N LEU A 63 6.09 6.65 12.67
CA LEU A 63 5.97 8.11 12.55
C LEU A 63 5.04 8.72 13.61
N PHE A 64 4.13 7.94 14.20
CA PHE A 64 3.07 8.48 15.05
C PHE A 64 2.64 7.51 16.16
N GLU A 65 2.60 7.98 17.40
CA GLU A 65 1.74 7.41 18.45
C GLU A 65 0.31 7.89 18.21
N THR A 66 -0.58 6.98 17.81
CA THR A 66 -2.01 7.30 17.71
C THR A 66 -2.67 7.13 19.07
N ASP A 67 -2.49 8.11 19.95
CA ASP A 67 -3.34 8.25 21.11
C ASP A 67 -4.63 8.97 20.67
N ASN A 68 -5.73 8.21 20.61
CA ASN A 68 -7.11 8.70 20.47
C ASN A 68 -7.41 9.61 19.26
N SER A 69 -7.27 9.14 18.02
CA SER A 69 -8.11 9.69 16.94
C SER A 69 -9.50 9.06 17.01
N ALA A 70 -10.54 9.88 17.10
CA ALA A 70 -11.90 9.45 16.77
C ALA A 70 -11.91 8.96 15.32
N TYR A 71 -12.02 7.65 15.13
CA TYR A 71 -12.28 7.05 13.83
C TYR A 71 -13.62 7.59 13.30
N THR A 72 -13.64 8.02 12.04
CA THR A 72 -14.85 8.47 11.35
C THR A 72 -14.99 7.71 10.04
N ASP A 73 -16.21 7.60 9.52
CA ASP A 73 -16.45 6.96 8.22
C ASP A 73 -15.70 7.65 7.07
N LEU A 74 -15.34 8.92 7.23
CA LEU A 74 -14.51 9.65 6.27
C LEU A 74 -13.12 9.00 6.12
N TYR A 75 -12.48 8.58 7.21
CA TYR A 75 -11.21 7.84 7.14
C TYR A 75 -11.36 6.56 6.33
N ARG A 76 -12.49 5.85 6.49
CA ARG A 76 -12.76 4.60 5.78
C ARG A 76 -12.80 4.80 4.27
N TYR A 77 -13.54 5.80 3.80
CA TYR A 77 -13.69 6.06 2.37
C TYR A 77 -12.38 6.54 1.74
N ILE A 78 -11.64 7.41 2.44
CA ILE A 78 -10.34 7.88 1.98
C ILE A 78 -9.33 6.73 1.97
N ALA A 79 -9.31 5.90 3.01
CA ALA A 79 -8.46 4.70 3.06
C ALA A 79 -8.77 3.73 1.92
N LEU A 80 -10.05 3.52 1.60
CA LEU A 80 -10.46 2.66 0.49
C LEU A 80 -9.94 3.20 -0.84
N ALA A 81 -10.10 4.51 -1.09
CA ALA A 81 -9.60 5.15 -2.31
C ALA A 81 -8.08 5.01 -2.42
N LEU A 82 -7.34 5.29 -1.34
CA LEU A 82 -5.88 5.16 -1.30
C LEU A 82 -5.41 3.71 -1.44
N MET A 83 -6.15 2.75 -0.89
CA MET A 83 -5.88 1.33 -1.09
C MET A 83 -5.99 0.95 -2.56
N ILE A 84 -7.05 1.38 -3.25
CA ILE A 84 -7.23 1.15 -4.69
C ILE A 84 -6.05 1.76 -5.46
N VAL A 85 -5.71 3.02 -5.19
CA VAL A 85 -4.59 3.69 -5.87
C VAL A 85 -3.27 2.97 -5.59
N THR A 86 -3.03 2.52 -4.36
CA THR A 86 -1.83 1.75 -3.99
C THR A 86 -1.76 0.42 -4.75
N VAL A 87 -2.87 -0.29 -4.91
CA VAL A 87 -2.94 -1.52 -5.71
C VAL A 87 -2.64 -1.23 -7.19
N LEU A 88 -3.05 -0.09 -7.72
CA LEU A 88 -2.70 0.32 -9.09
C LEU A 88 -1.19 0.60 -9.28
N THR A 89 -0.45 0.86 -8.20
CA THR A 89 1.02 0.99 -8.28
C THR A 89 1.75 -0.34 -8.39
N ILE A 90 1.06 -1.48 -8.25
CA ILE A 90 1.65 -2.81 -8.41
C ILE A 90 2.32 -2.86 -9.78
N PRO A 91 3.67 -3.02 -9.83
CA PRO A 91 4.34 -3.12 -11.11
C PRO A 91 3.71 -4.29 -11.84
N PRO A 92 3.38 -4.15 -13.15
CA PRO A 92 3.11 -5.29 -13.99
C PRO A 92 4.40 -6.08 -14.13
N SER A 93 4.77 -6.83 -13.09
CA SER A 93 5.75 -7.87 -13.18
C SER A 93 5.19 -8.93 -14.13
N LYS A 94 6.03 -9.89 -14.52
CA LYS A 94 5.60 -11.11 -15.19
C LYS A 94 4.67 -11.94 -14.27
N LEU A 95 3.50 -11.41 -13.89
CA LEU A 95 2.29 -12.11 -13.45
C LEU A 95 1.83 -13.13 -14.50
N THR A 96 2.52 -13.21 -15.64
CA THR A 96 2.64 -14.44 -16.42
C THR A 96 3.01 -15.65 -15.56
N PHE A 97 3.72 -15.55 -14.43
CA PHE A 97 3.99 -16.71 -13.59
C PHE A 97 2.73 -17.16 -12.84
N LEU A 98 2.00 -16.25 -12.18
CA LEU A 98 0.72 -16.58 -11.52
C LEU A 98 -0.36 -16.97 -12.54
N SER A 99 -0.45 -16.29 -13.68
CA SER A 99 -1.37 -16.66 -14.76
C SER A 99 -0.93 -17.93 -15.50
N ARG A 100 0.36 -18.25 -15.61
CA ARG A 100 0.85 -19.58 -16.08
C ARG A 100 0.56 -20.65 -15.06
N VAL A 101 0.73 -20.41 -13.76
CA VAL A 101 0.44 -21.39 -12.71
C VAL A 101 -1.06 -21.68 -12.65
N LEU A 102 -1.90 -20.66 -12.81
CA LEU A 102 -3.35 -20.83 -12.94
C LEU A 102 -3.71 -21.57 -14.25
N LYS A 103 -3.18 -21.15 -15.41
CA LYS A 103 -3.42 -21.87 -16.68
C LYS A 103 -2.86 -23.29 -16.71
N LYS A 104 -1.77 -23.59 -15.99
CA LYS A 104 -1.16 -24.92 -15.91
C LYS A 104 -1.97 -25.89 -15.05
N LYS A 105 -2.90 -25.40 -14.21
CA LYS A 105 -3.84 -26.25 -13.48
C LYS A 105 -5.10 -26.61 -14.27
N GLU A 106 -5.33 -25.99 -15.43
CA GLU A 106 -6.50 -26.24 -16.30
C GLU A 106 -6.17 -27.11 -17.54
N LEU A 107 -4.99 -27.74 -17.58
CA LEU A 107 -4.54 -28.69 -18.61
C LEU A 107 -4.14 -30.00 -17.95
#